data_AF-A0A535VWW1-F1
#
_entry.id   AF-A0A535VWW1-F1
#
_cell.length_a   1.000
_cell.length_b   1.000
_cell.length_c   1.000
_cell.angle_alpha   90.00
_cell.angle_beta   90.00
_cell.angle_gamma   90.00
#
_symmetry.space_group_name_H-M   'P 1'
#
loop_
_entity.id
_entity.type
_entity.pdbx_description
1 polymer ?
#
loop_
_entity_poly.entity_id
_entity_poly.type
_entity_poly.pdbx_seq_one_letter_code
_entity_poly.pdbx_strand_id
1 'polypeptide(L)'
;NDQARALTGIAQLAYEHNQLAQAGQQAQQALAISMTINDRLLQVQATLILARVAAASGLVHEALKMLQARLVHLDPAQFPQQYREILLWQMRFELTSGDAASVQRWLESSQTEEASLSVSRSQQEQEALLRARWLLQSGAAHDVLTLLKSWQEEAAANERLRSTLEIGLLLSMAYHQLKQPQEARSQLSEIIQLAHPEHYLRLFLDEGEIVTTLLSAQLTAIREKSLQTYIRTILQAFDTRQKQPSALAFDPVSLLASLSPQERQILRLLADGMERQEIAEHLVISLNTVKTHLQRLYQKLHVTSRFEAVEIARSLDLTD
;
A
#
# COMPACT_ATOMS: atom_id res chain seq x y z
N ASN A 1 -15.71 6.07 15.45
CA ASN A 1 -14.54 5.17 15.50
C ASN A 1 -14.82 3.89 14.71
N ASP A 2 -15.91 3.17 15.00
CA ASP A 2 -16.25 1.89 14.36
C ASP A 2 -16.42 1.94 12.84
N GLN A 3 -16.98 3.02 12.29
CA GLN A 3 -17.12 3.18 10.84
C GLN A 3 -15.76 3.26 10.13
N ALA A 4 -14.79 4.01 10.66
CA ALA A 4 -13.46 4.12 10.06
C ALA A 4 -12.68 2.81 10.15
N ARG A 5 -12.82 2.07 11.27
CA ARG A 5 -12.25 0.73 11.44
C ARG A 5 -12.83 -0.26 10.44
N ALA A 6 -14.16 -0.28 10.30
CA ALA A 6 -14.85 -1.13 9.34
C ALA A 6 -14.41 -0.81 7.91
N LEU A 7 -14.37 0.48 7.53
CA LEU A 7 -13.90 0.90 6.20
C LEU A 7 -12.45 0.50 5.94
N THR A 8 -11.57 0.61 6.94
CA THR A 8 -10.17 0.18 6.83
C THR A 8 -10.08 -1.34 6.60
N GLY A 9 -10.85 -2.13 7.34
CA GLY A 9 -10.91 -3.59 7.17
C GLY A 9 -11.45 -4.00 5.79
N ILE A 10 -12.52 -3.35 5.31
CA ILE A 10 -13.08 -3.64 3.98
C ILE A 10 -12.10 -3.20 2.89
N ALA A 11 -11.44 -2.04 3.05
CA ALA A 11 -10.43 -1.58 2.10
C ALA A 11 -9.25 -2.55 2.02
N GLN A 12 -8.83 -3.12 3.15
CA GLN A 12 -7.78 -4.14 3.19
C GLN A 12 -8.22 -5.41 2.44
N LEU A 13 -9.44 -5.90 2.66
CA LEU A 13 -9.95 -7.08 1.94
C LEU A 13 -10.10 -6.81 0.43
N ALA A 14 -10.66 -5.66 0.06
CA ALA A 14 -10.79 -5.24 -1.33
C ALA A 14 -9.42 -5.14 -2.01
N TYR A 15 -8.40 -4.64 -1.30
CA TYR A 15 -7.02 -4.66 -1.80
C TYR A 15 -6.58 -6.09 -2.08
N GLU A 16 -6.73 -6.98 -1.10
CA GLU A 16 -6.30 -8.38 -1.24
C GLU A 16 -6.98 -9.12 -2.40
N HIS A 17 -8.22 -8.78 -2.73
CA HIS A 17 -8.98 -9.26 -3.88
C HIS A 17 -8.66 -8.54 -5.21
N ASN A 18 -7.61 -7.71 -5.24
CA ASN A 18 -7.20 -6.90 -6.39
C ASN A 18 -8.27 -5.89 -6.88
N GLN A 19 -9.21 -5.50 -6.03
CA GLN A 19 -10.23 -4.47 -6.31
C GLN A 19 -9.70 -3.08 -5.96
N LEU A 20 -8.64 -2.64 -6.65
CA LEU A 20 -7.87 -1.44 -6.29
C LEU A 20 -8.70 -0.16 -6.19
N ALA A 21 -9.64 0.05 -7.12
CA ALA A 21 -10.50 1.24 -7.10
C ALA A 21 -11.39 1.30 -5.85
N GLN A 22 -11.99 0.16 -5.49
CA GLN A 22 -12.82 0.05 -4.29
C GLN A 22 -11.99 0.20 -3.02
N ALA A 23 -10.83 -0.46 -2.97
CA ALA A 23 -9.89 -0.35 -1.85
C ALA A 23 -9.45 1.11 -1.63
N GLY A 24 -9.10 1.81 -2.71
CA GLY A 24 -8.73 3.22 -2.67
C GLY A 24 -9.86 4.12 -2.15
N GLN A 25 -11.07 3.97 -2.70
CA GLN A 25 -12.23 4.76 -2.27
C GLN A 25 -12.54 4.56 -0.78
N GLN A 26 -12.54 3.32 -0.31
CA GLN A 26 -12.85 2.98 1.08
C GLN A 26 -11.76 3.47 2.04
N ALA A 27 -10.48 3.34 1.65
CA ALA A 27 -9.37 3.84 2.45
C ALA A 27 -9.35 5.38 2.50
N GLN A 28 -9.72 6.08 1.42
CA GLN A 28 -9.89 7.54 1.44
C GLN A 28 -10.99 7.97 2.42
N GLN A 29 -12.14 7.29 2.40
CA GLN A 29 -13.22 7.56 3.34
C GLN A 29 -12.80 7.27 4.79
N ALA A 30 -12.10 6.16 5.02
CA ALA A 30 -11.54 5.84 6.33
C ALA A 30 -10.56 6.92 6.80
N LEU A 31 -9.70 7.41 5.91
CA LEU A 31 -8.73 8.46 6.20
C LEU A 31 -9.43 9.76 6.58
N ALA A 32 -10.41 10.22 5.79
CA ALA A 32 -11.16 11.45 6.09
C ALA A 32 -11.85 11.37 7.46
N ILE A 33 -12.51 10.25 7.77
CA ILE A 33 -13.14 10.05 9.08
C ILE A 33 -12.07 10.02 10.18
N SER A 34 -10.96 9.32 9.99
CA SER A 34 -9.86 9.25 10.98
C SER A 34 -9.22 10.60 11.28
N MET A 35 -9.19 11.53 10.31
CA MET A 35 -8.75 12.91 10.51
C MET A 35 -9.74 13.70 11.37
N THR A 36 -11.04 13.58 11.11
CA THR A 36 -12.07 14.28 11.90
C THR A 36 -12.10 13.86 13.37
N ILE A 37 -11.83 12.59 13.65
CA ILE A 37 -11.77 12.04 15.03
C ILE A 37 -10.36 12.07 15.62
N ASN A 38 -9.37 12.57 14.88
CA ASN A 38 -7.95 12.64 15.24
C ASN A 38 -7.34 11.29 15.72
N ASP A 39 -7.75 10.18 15.11
CA ASP A 39 -7.22 8.84 15.43
C ASP A 39 -6.00 8.55 14.56
N ARG A 40 -4.80 8.75 15.11
CA ARG A 40 -3.52 8.59 14.39
C ARG A 40 -3.29 7.16 13.91
N LEU A 41 -3.73 6.15 14.65
CA LEU A 41 -3.57 4.75 14.25
C LEU A 41 -4.35 4.48 12.96
N LEU A 42 -5.61 4.93 12.90
CA LEU A 42 -6.45 4.75 11.72
C LEU A 42 -5.97 5.59 10.53
N GLN A 43 -5.42 6.78 10.78
CA GLN A 43 -4.80 7.59 9.73
C GLN A 43 -3.62 6.85 9.08
N VAL A 44 -2.78 6.20 9.89
CA VAL A 44 -1.64 5.42 9.40
C VAL A 44 -2.13 4.21 8.61
N GLN A 45 -3.03 3.40 9.17
CA GLN A 45 -3.58 2.22 8.48
C GLN A 45 -4.23 2.57 7.13
N ALA A 46 -5.07 3.60 7.09
CA ALA A 46 -5.70 4.04 5.85
C ALA A 46 -4.66 4.58 4.84
N THR A 47 -3.65 5.33 5.30
CA THR A 47 -2.56 5.82 4.43
C THR A 47 -1.74 4.66 3.86
N LEU A 48 -1.45 3.63 4.64
CA LEU A 48 -0.73 2.44 4.19
C LEU A 48 -1.50 1.70 3.08
N ILE A 49 -2.82 1.52 3.23
CA ILE A 49 -3.65 0.90 2.19
C ILE A 49 -3.63 1.74 0.91
N LEU A 50 -3.75 3.06 1.01
CA LEU A 50 -3.68 3.95 -0.16
C LEU A 50 -2.32 3.89 -0.85
N ALA A 51 -1.22 3.89 -0.09
CA ALA A 51 0.13 3.77 -0.64
C ALA A 51 0.32 2.42 -1.36
N ARG A 52 -0.20 1.33 -0.79
CA ARG A 52 -0.22 0.01 -1.43
C ARG A 52 -1.04 0.00 -2.72
N VAL A 53 -2.21 0.63 -2.74
CA VAL A 53 -3.04 0.79 -3.95
C VAL A 53 -2.27 1.57 -5.03
N ALA A 54 -1.64 2.69 -4.68
CA ALA A 54 -0.84 3.48 -5.61
C ALA A 54 0.33 2.67 -6.19
N ALA A 55 1.10 1.99 -5.35
CA ALA A 55 2.21 1.12 -5.78
C ALA A 55 1.72 -0.05 -6.67
N ALA A 56 0.58 -0.65 -6.33
CA ALA A 56 -0.09 -1.67 -7.11
C ALA A 56 -0.50 -1.20 -8.51
N SER A 57 -0.85 0.08 -8.64
CA SER A 57 -1.16 0.78 -9.90
C SER A 57 0.07 1.31 -10.65
N GLY A 58 1.29 1.05 -10.17
CA GLY A 58 2.54 1.49 -10.79
C GLY A 58 3.01 2.89 -10.36
N LEU A 59 2.33 3.52 -9.41
CA LEU A 59 2.59 4.88 -8.93
C LEU A 59 3.41 4.85 -7.63
N VAL A 60 4.55 4.16 -7.68
CA VAL A 60 5.39 3.94 -6.48
C VAL A 60 5.91 5.25 -5.90
N HIS A 61 6.22 6.23 -6.74
CA HIS A 61 6.68 7.54 -6.28
C HIS A 61 5.59 8.31 -5.51
N GLU A 62 4.32 8.22 -5.92
CA GLU A 62 3.20 8.79 -5.19
C GLU A 62 3.00 8.07 -3.85
N ALA A 63 3.10 6.75 -3.84
CA ALA A 63 3.04 5.95 -2.60
C ALA A 63 4.09 6.42 -1.58
N LEU A 64 5.36 6.59 -2.01
CA LEU A 64 6.43 7.06 -1.14
C LEU A 64 6.18 8.48 -0.63
N LYS A 65 5.69 9.39 -1.47
CA LYS A 65 5.30 10.76 -1.07
C LYS A 65 4.22 10.75 0.01
N MET A 66 3.18 9.92 -0.14
CA MET A 66 2.10 9.78 0.85
C MET A 66 2.63 9.30 2.21
N LEU A 67 3.54 8.32 2.19
CA LEU A 67 4.17 7.80 3.40
C LEU A 67 5.07 8.85 4.07
N GLN A 68 5.86 9.57 3.28
CA GLN A 68 6.74 10.63 3.79
C GLN A 68 5.96 11.78 4.42
N ALA A 69 4.88 12.23 3.79
CA ALA A 69 4.00 13.25 4.36
C ALA A 69 3.42 12.81 5.72
N ARG A 70 3.09 11.52 5.89
CA ARG A 70 2.58 11.00 7.16
C ARG A 70 3.66 10.97 8.26
N LEU A 71 4.91 10.66 7.92
CA LEU A 71 6.02 10.64 8.87
C LEU A 71 6.30 12.01 9.49
N VAL A 72 6.19 13.09 8.71
CA VAL A 72 6.41 14.47 9.19
C VAL A 72 5.52 14.82 10.39
N HIS A 73 4.33 14.24 10.45
CA HIS A 73 3.35 14.50 11.51
C HIS A 73 3.35 13.45 12.63
N LEU A 74 4.30 12.49 12.60
CA LEU A 74 4.36 11.38 13.51
C LEU A 74 5.67 11.41 14.32
N ASP A 75 5.56 11.77 15.60
CA ASP A 75 6.69 11.77 16.52
C ASP A 75 7.11 10.31 16.85
N PRO A 76 8.35 9.89 16.51
CA PRO A 76 8.81 8.53 16.76
C PRO A 76 8.88 8.18 18.26
N ALA A 77 9.02 9.16 19.15
CA ALA A 77 9.03 8.91 20.59
C ALA A 77 7.64 8.58 21.14
N GLN A 78 6.58 9.11 20.52
CA GLN A 78 5.19 8.91 20.96
C GLN A 78 4.52 7.73 20.22
N PHE A 79 4.86 7.53 18.95
CA PHE A 79 4.24 6.52 18.07
C PHE A 79 5.29 5.63 17.40
N PRO A 80 6.17 4.96 18.17
CA PRO A 80 7.27 4.19 17.62
C PRO A 80 6.79 3.05 16.72
N GLN A 81 5.64 2.44 17.05
CA GLN A 81 5.10 1.34 16.27
C GLN A 81 4.63 1.78 14.88
N GLN A 82 3.83 2.84 14.82
CA GLN A 82 3.29 3.36 13.57
C GLN A 82 4.39 3.97 12.70
N TYR A 83 5.39 4.59 13.33
CA TYR A 83 6.54 5.16 12.63
C TYR A 83 7.35 4.05 11.94
N ARG A 84 7.68 2.98 12.66
CA ARG A 84 8.34 1.79 12.08
C ARG A 84 7.51 1.12 10.99
N GLU A 85 6.20 1.02 11.16
CA GLU A 85 5.31 0.43 10.15
C GLU A 85 5.35 1.20 8.83
N ILE A 86 5.36 2.53 8.87
CA ILE A 86 5.51 3.35 7.65
C ILE A 86 6.87 3.15 7.00
N LEU A 87 7.95 3.17 7.79
CA LEU A 87 9.30 2.93 7.28
C LEU A 87 9.43 1.56 6.61
N LEU A 88 8.85 0.51 7.22
CA LEU A 88 8.80 -0.84 6.65
C LEU A 88 8.19 -0.86 5.24
N TRP A 89 7.07 -0.17 5.04
CA TRP A 89 6.43 -0.09 3.73
C TRP A 89 7.20 0.78 2.74
N GLN A 90 7.85 1.86 3.18
CA GLN A 90 8.77 2.63 2.33
C GLN A 90 9.92 1.75 1.84
N MET A 91 10.60 1.04 2.73
CA MET A 91 11.68 0.12 2.37
C MET A 91 11.20 -0.99 1.44
N ARG A 92 9.99 -1.52 1.63
CA ARG A 92 9.40 -2.50 0.71
C ARG A 92 9.22 -1.95 -0.70
N PHE A 93 8.78 -0.70 -0.85
CA PHE A 93 8.60 -0.05 -2.14
C PHE A 93 9.93 0.37 -2.80
N GLU A 94 10.93 0.76 -2.01
CA GLU A 94 12.27 1.03 -2.49
C GLU A 94 12.97 -0.24 -2.98
N LEU A 95 12.78 -1.36 -2.27
CA LEU A 95 13.31 -2.67 -2.66
C LEU A 95 12.79 -3.10 -4.04
N THR A 96 11.49 -2.95 -4.29
CA THR A 96 10.89 -3.28 -5.60
C THR A 96 11.32 -2.33 -6.71
N SER A 97 11.73 -1.11 -6.36
CA SER A 97 12.29 -0.12 -7.29
C SER A 97 13.79 -0.32 -7.56
N GLY A 98 14.44 -1.25 -6.85
CA GLY A 98 15.84 -1.61 -7.05
C GLY A 98 16.84 -0.94 -6.11
N ASP A 99 16.40 -0.14 -5.13
CA ASP A 99 17.30 0.49 -4.14
C ASP A 99 17.53 -0.43 -2.93
N ALA A 100 18.33 -1.48 -3.15
CA ALA A 100 18.68 -2.43 -2.09
C ALA A 100 19.60 -1.84 -1.01
N ALA A 101 20.30 -0.72 -1.31
CA ALA A 101 21.26 -0.11 -0.39
C ALA A 101 20.56 0.62 0.76
N SER A 102 19.43 1.28 0.49
CA SER A 102 18.61 1.93 1.52
C SER A 102 18.03 0.92 2.51
N VAL A 103 17.57 -0.23 2.01
CA VAL A 103 17.04 -1.32 2.84
C VAL A 103 18.12 -1.93 3.75
N GLN A 104 19.32 -2.16 3.22
CA GLN A 104 20.43 -2.69 4.02
C GLN A 104 20.80 -1.73 5.17
N ARG A 105 20.98 -0.45 4.87
CA ARG A 105 21.31 0.58 5.88
C ARG A 105 20.26 0.62 6.99
N TRP A 106 18.99 0.56 6.61
CA TRP A 106 17.88 0.54 7.57
C TRP A 106 17.92 -0.71 8.45
N LEU A 107 18.06 -1.91 7.88
CA LEU A 107 18.11 -3.17 8.62
C LEU A 107 19.29 -3.25 9.61
N GLU A 108 20.45 -2.67 9.27
CA GLU A 108 21.61 -2.56 10.16
C GLU A 108 21.34 -1.61 11.34
N SER A 109 20.70 -0.47 11.06
CA SER A 109 20.30 0.48 12.11
C SER A 109 19.22 -0.09 13.05
N SER A 110 18.23 -0.81 12.50
CA SER A 110 17.13 -1.40 13.26
C SER A 110 17.60 -2.48 14.23
N GLN A 111 18.57 -3.32 13.84
CA GLN A 111 19.16 -4.35 14.74
C GLN A 111 19.83 -3.74 15.97
N THR A 112 20.42 -2.57 15.82
CA THR A 112 21.08 -1.86 16.92
C THR A 112 20.03 -1.28 17.89
N GLU A 113 18.90 -0.80 17.36
CA GLU A 113 17.78 -0.28 18.15
C GLU A 113 16.90 -1.36 18.80
N GLU A 114 16.71 -2.52 18.14
CA GLU A 114 15.95 -3.67 18.68
C GLU A 114 16.50 -4.18 20.01
N ALA A 115 17.82 -4.10 20.20
CA ALA A 115 18.46 -4.46 21.47
C ALA A 115 18.08 -3.52 22.62
N SER A 116 17.53 -2.33 22.32
CA SER A 116 17.23 -1.27 23.28
C SER A 116 15.73 -1.03 23.52
N LEU A 117 14.86 -1.48 22.61
CA LEU A 117 13.41 -1.26 22.67
C LEU A 117 12.65 -2.58 22.72
N SER A 118 11.57 -2.64 23.51
CA SER A 118 10.63 -3.78 23.52
C SER A 118 9.77 -3.77 22.26
N VAL A 119 10.33 -4.19 21.12
CA VAL A 119 9.63 -4.29 19.84
C VAL A 119 8.58 -5.41 19.92
N SER A 120 7.37 -5.15 19.42
CA SER A 120 6.29 -6.15 19.40
C SER A 120 6.66 -7.33 18.49
N ARG A 121 6.26 -8.54 18.86
CA ARG A 121 6.42 -9.75 18.03
C ARG A 121 5.89 -9.57 16.61
N SER A 122 4.76 -8.88 16.46
CA SER A 122 4.18 -8.56 15.15
C SER A 122 5.09 -7.70 14.27
N GLN A 123 5.87 -6.79 14.87
CA GLN A 123 6.80 -5.93 14.13
C GLN A 123 8.06 -6.69 13.74
N GLN A 124 8.61 -7.49 14.66
CA GLN A 124 9.75 -8.37 14.37
C GLN A 124 9.46 -9.29 13.18
N GLU A 125 8.23 -9.81 13.08
CA GLU A 125 7.81 -10.60 11.94
C GLU A 125 7.81 -9.79 10.63
N GLN A 126 7.25 -8.57 10.62
CA GLN A 126 7.26 -7.72 9.42
C GLN A 126 8.68 -7.33 9.00
N GLU A 127 9.57 -7.06 9.96
CA GLU A 127 11.00 -6.83 9.72
C GLU A 127 11.67 -8.07 9.14
N ALA A 128 11.37 -9.27 9.66
CA ALA A 128 11.87 -10.53 9.11
C ALA A 128 11.38 -10.80 7.68
N LEU A 129 10.13 -10.47 7.36
CA LEU A 129 9.57 -10.57 6.00
C LEU A 129 10.26 -9.61 5.02
N LEU A 130 10.56 -8.37 5.44
CA LEU A 130 11.32 -7.43 4.62
C LEU A 130 12.76 -7.92 4.39
N ARG A 131 13.41 -8.40 5.46
CA ARG A 131 14.77 -8.97 5.38
C ARG A 131 14.83 -10.19 4.46
N ALA A 132 13.84 -11.07 4.53
CA ALA A 132 13.72 -12.21 3.64
C ALA A 132 13.63 -11.79 2.16
N ARG A 133 12.82 -10.78 1.83
CA ARG A 133 12.73 -10.25 0.46
C ARG A 133 14.06 -9.67 -0.03
N TRP A 134 14.75 -8.93 0.82
CA TRP A 134 16.07 -8.40 0.50
C TRP A 134 17.10 -9.53 0.25
N LEU A 135 17.11 -10.57 1.10
CA LEU A 135 17.97 -11.74 0.93
C LEU A 135 17.67 -12.53 -0.37
N LEU A 136 16.39 -12.63 -0.77
CA LEU A 136 16.01 -13.25 -2.04
C LEU A 136 16.60 -12.46 -3.23
N GLN A 137 16.53 -11.13 -3.19
CA GLN A 137 17.09 -10.27 -4.24
C GLN A 137 18.62 -10.32 -4.27
N SER A 138 19.29 -10.49 -3.13
CA SER A 138 20.74 -10.58 -3.04
C SER A 138 21.32 -11.98 -3.35
N GLY A 139 20.49 -13.00 -3.53
CA GLY A 139 20.95 -14.36 -3.82
C GLY A 139 21.06 -15.29 -2.61
N ALA A 140 20.83 -14.78 -1.40
CA ALA A 140 21.07 -15.46 -0.13
C ALA A 140 19.87 -16.31 0.32
N ALA A 141 19.36 -17.19 -0.55
CA ALA A 141 18.16 -17.97 -0.31
C ALA A 141 18.23 -18.93 0.89
N HIS A 142 19.42 -19.40 1.25
CA HIS A 142 19.60 -20.27 2.43
C HIS A 142 19.31 -19.54 3.75
N ASP A 143 19.68 -18.26 3.83
CA ASP A 143 19.45 -17.42 5.00
C ASP A 143 17.96 -17.13 5.16
N VAL A 144 17.21 -17.03 4.05
CA VAL A 144 15.74 -16.87 4.06
C VAL A 144 15.07 -18.07 4.72
N LEU A 145 15.46 -19.29 4.34
CA LEU A 145 14.90 -20.51 4.95
C LEU A 145 15.18 -20.56 6.45
N THR A 146 16.40 -20.19 6.86
CA THR A 146 16.80 -20.17 8.27
C THR A 146 16.01 -19.12 9.06
N LEU A 147 15.84 -17.93 8.48
CA LEU A 147 15.13 -16.81 9.10
C LEU A 147 13.63 -17.10 9.26
N LEU A 148 12.97 -17.60 8.22
CA LEU A 148 11.52 -17.68 8.17
C LEU A 148 10.93 -18.97 8.78
N LYS A 149 11.74 -20.01 9.01
CA LYS A 149 11.24 -21.29 9.53
C LYS A 149 10.59 -21.16 10.91
N SER A 150 11.23 -20.44 11.84
CA SER A 150 10.64 -20.20 13.16
C SER A 150 9.37 -19.36 13.10
N TRP A 151 9.31 -18.38 12.18
CA TRP A 151 8.12 -17.56 11.97
C TRP A 151 6.98 -18.35 11.34
N GLN A 152 7.27 -19.32 10.47
CA GLN A 152 6.27 -20.20 9.88
C GLN A 152 5.58 -21.05 10.96
N GLU A 153 6.36 -21.66 11.85
CA GLU A 153 5.86 -22.46 12.97
C GLU A 153 5.02 -21.60 13.93
N GLU A 154 5.49 -20.39 14.25
CA GLU A 154 4.76 -19.45 15.11
C GLU A 154 3.46 -18.95 14.47
N ALA A 155 3.46 -18.64 13.16
CA ALA A 155 2.27 -18.19 12.44
C ALA A 155 1.21 -19.29 12.33
N ALA A 156 1.63 -20.53 12.07
CA ALA A 156 0.75 -21.69 12.02
C ALA A 156 0.13 -22.00 13.40
N ALA A 157 0.94 -21.96 14.47
CA ALA A 157 0.47 -22.22 15.82
C ALA A 157 -0.55 -21.19 16.34
N ASN A 158 -0.47 -19.95 15.84
CA ASN A 158 -1.38 -18.85 16.22
C ASN A 158 -2.51 -18.60 15.19
N GLU A 159 -2.70 -19.50 14.22
CA GLU A 159 -3.74 -19.42 13.18
C GLU A 159 -3.73 -18.10 12.38
N ARG A 160 -2.56 -17.49 12.22
CA ARG A 160 -2.38 -16.21 11.52
C ARG A 160 -2.32 -16.44 10.01
N LEU A 161 -3.49 -16.71 9.41
CA LEU A 161 -3.61 -17.12 8.01
C LEU A 161 -2.80 -16.25 7.04
N ARG A 162 -2.92 -14.92 7.13
CA ARG A 162 -2.20 -14.00 6.23
C ARG A 162 -0.68 -14.16 6.34
N SER A 163 -0.15 -14.23 7.55
CA SER A 163 1.27 -14.43 7.81
C SER A 163 1.75 -15.78 7.28
N THR A 164 1.00 -16.85 7.53
CA THR A 164 1.32 -18.20 7.03
C THR A 164 1.44 -18.22 5.51
N LEU A 165 0.51 -17.54 4.83
CA LEU A 165 0.52 -17.42 3.37
C LEU A 165 1.73 -16.61 2.86
N GLU A 166 2.03 -15.47 3.47
CA GLU A 166 3.14 -14.59 3.07
C GLU A 166 4.51 -15.23 3.34
N ILE A 167 4.70 -15.84 4.51
CA ILE A 167 5.90 -16.59 4.86
C ILE A 167 6.10 -17.77 3.91
N GLY A 168 5.04 -18.56 3.69
CA GLY A 168 5.10 -19.69 2.77
C GLY A 168 5.53 -19.27 1.36
N LEU A 169 5.03 -18.13 0.88
CA LEU A 169 5.32 -17.67 -0.49
C LEU A 169 6.81 -17.32 -0.63
N LEU A 170 7.37 -16.62 0.35
CA LEU A 170 8.80 -16.31 0.40
C LEU A 170 9.67 -17.57 0.52
N LEU A 171 9.23 -18.58 1.29
CA LEU A 171 9.91 -19.87 1.37
C LEU A 171 9.88 -20.61 0.03
N SER A 172 8.76 -20.60 -0.70
CA SER A 172 8.65 -21.18 -2.04
C SER A 172 9.61 -20.51 -3.02
N MET A 173 9.73 -19.19 -2.97
CA MET A 173 10.70 -18.41 -3.75
C MET A 173 12.15 -18.79 -3.40
N ALA A 174 12.46 -18.95 -2.11
CA ALA A 174 13.78 -19.37 -1.65
C ALA A 174 14.16 -20.78 -2.17
N TYR A 175 13.25 -21.75 -2.05
CA TYR A 175 13.46 -23.11 -2.58
C TYR A 175 13.68 -23.11 -4.09
N HIS A 176 12.96 -22.27 -4.81
CA HIS A 176 13.15 -22.13 -6.25
C HIS A 176 14.53 -21.60 -6.63
N GLN A 177 15.01 -20.58 -5.91
CA GLN A 177 16.35 -20.02 -6.10
C GLN A 177 17.46 -21.03 -5.75
N LEU A 178 17.22 -21.91 -4.76
CA LEU A 178 18.09 -23.05 -4.41
C LEU A 178 18.00 -24.23 -5.38
N LYS A 179 17.22 -24.12 -6.46
CA LYS A 179 16.99 -25.19 -7.45
C LYS A 179 16.42 -26.46 -6.83
N GLN A 180 15.54 -26.30 -5.83
CA GLN A 180 14.79 -27.36 -5.15
C GLN A 180 13.32 -27.31 -5.60
N PRO A 181 12.99 -27.82 -6.80
CA PRO A 181 11.67 -27.64 -7.40
C PRO A 181 10.56 -28.45 -6.73
N GLN A 182 10.89 -29.52 -6.00
CA GLN A 182 9.88 -30.34 -5.34
C GLN A 182 9.33 -29.62 -4.11
N GLU A 183 10.24 -29.07 -3.29
CA GLU A 183 9.97 -28.30 -2.09
C GLU A 183 9.26 -26.99 -2.44
N ALA A 184 9.76 -26.26 -3.45
CA ALA A 184 9.12 -25.03 -3.93
C ALA A 184 7.66 -25.27 -4.35
N ARG A 185 7.40 -26.37 -5.09
CA ARG A 185 6.05 -26.75 -5.53
C ARG A 185 5.16 -27.22 -4.39
N SER A 186 5.70 -28.00 -3.47
CA SER A 186 4.96 -28.46 -2.29
C SER A 186 4.48 -27.26 -1.48
N GLN A 187 5.39 -26.33 -1.17
CA GLN A 187 5.09 -25.12 -0.43
C GLN A 187 4.06 -24.25 -1.18
N LEU A 188 4.23 -24.08 -2.49
CA LEU A 188 3.30 -23.29 -3.30
C LEU A 188 1.91 -23.91 -3.39
N SER A 189 1.82 -25.25 -3.46
CA SER A 189 0.54 -25.96 -3.50
C SER A 189 -0.28 -25.71 -2.24
N GLU A 190 0.37 -25.75 -1.07
CA GLU A 190 -0.28 -25.48 0.21
C GLU A 190 -0.82 -24.05 0.28
N ILE A 191 -0.01 -23.07 -0.12
CA ILE A 191 -0.40 -21.65 -0.14
C ILE A 191 -1.60 -21.43 -1.07
N ILE A 192 -1.59 -22.03 -2.26
CA ILE A 192 -2.68 -21.89 -3.22
C ILE A 192 -3.99 -22.49 -2.64
N GLN A 193 -3.91 -23.64 -1.98
CA GLN A 193 -5.08 -24.27 -1.36
C GLN A 193 -5.66 -23.42 -0.22
N LEU A 194 -4.80 -22.82 0.60
CA LEU A 194 -5.21 -21.95 1.71
C LEU A 194 -5.70 -20.57 1.24
N ALA A 195 -5.12 -20.03 0.17
CA ALA A 195 -5.47 -18.72 -0.37
C ALA A 195 -6.74 -18.74 -1.23
N HIS A 196 -7.06 -19.87 -1.86
CA HIS A 196 -8.16 -20.02 -2.81
C HIS A 196 -9.55 -19.70 -2.22
N PRO A 197 -9.97 -20.23 -1.05
CA PRO A 197 -11.28 -19.92 -0.47
C PRO A 197 -11.49 -18.42 -0.22
N GLU A 198 -10.43 -17.74 0.22
CA GLU A 198 -10.42 -16.32 0.54
C GLU A 198 -10.08 -15.42 -0.66
N HIS A 199 -9.83 -16.00 -1.84
CA HIS A 199 -9.58 -15.28 -3.10
C HIS A 199 -8.42 -14.27 -3.05
N TYR A 200 -7.36 -14.53 -2.27
CA TYR A 200 -6.20 -13.62 -2.19
C TYR A 200 -5.47 -13.51 -3.54
N LEU A 201 -5.46 -12.33 -4.15
CA LEU A 201 -4.73 -12.07 -5.40
C LEU A 201 -3.48 -11.23 -5.13
N ARG A 202 -3.57 -10.19 -4.30
CA ARG A 202 -2.44 -9.28 -4.07
C ARG A 202 -1.25 -9.90 -3.36
N LEU A 203 -1.51 -10.92 -2.53
CA LEU A 203 -0.46 -11.76 -1.95
C LEU A 203 0.56 -12.21 -3.01
N PHE A 204 0.10 -12.64 -4.17
CA PHE A 204 0.95 -13.13 -5.25
C PHE A 204 1.42 -12.00 -6.16
N LEU A 205 0.52 -11.06 -6.52
CA LEU A 205 0.80 -9.97 -7.46
C LEU A 205 1.89 -9.00 -6.98
N ASP A 206 1.97 -8.80 -5.66
CA ASP A 206 2.88 -7.82 -5.07
C ASP A 206 4.33 -8.34 -5.01
N GLU A 207 4.57 -9.65 -5.11
CA GLU A 207 5.92 -10.24 -5.14
C GLU A 207 6.56 -10.27 -6.55
N GLY A 208 5.78 -10.02 -7.61
CA GLY A 208 6.30 -9.80 -8.96
C GLY A 208 6.56 -11.05 -9.81
N GLU A 209 7.51 -10.94 -10.76
CA GLU A 209 7.68 -11.90 -11.86
C GLU A 209 8.11 -13.31 -11.42
N ILE A 210 8.86 -13.43 -10.33
CA ILE A 210 9.30 -14.73 -9.81
C ILE A 210 8.10 -15.63 -9.46
N VAL A 211 7.03 -15.04 -8.91
CA VAL A 211 5.80 -15.74 -8.59
C VAL A 211 5.05 -16.17 -9.86
N THR A 212 5.09 -15.38 -10.94
CA THR A 212 4.49 -15.79 -12.23
C THR A 212 5.13 -17.07 -12.78
N THR A 213 6.45 -17.19 -12.66
CA THR A 213 7.21 -18.37 -13.09
C THR A 213 6.80 -19.59 -12.28
N LEU A 214 6.71 -19.42 -10.95
CA LEU A 214 6.29 -20.47 -10.03
C LEU A 214 4.85 -20.94 -10.27
N LEU A 215 3.91 -20.00 -10.41
CA LEU A 215 2.51 -20.29 -10.69
C LEU A 215 2.31 -20.98 -12.05
N SER A 216 3.05 -20.54 -13.08
CA SER A 216 2.99 -21.16 -14.41
C SER A 216 3.49 -22.61 -14.38
N ALA A 217 4.59 -22.87 -13.67
CA ALA A 217 5.07 -24.24 -13.46
C ALA A 217 4.04 -25.10 -12.70
N GLN A 218 3.40 -24.53 -11.67
CA GLN A 218 2.41 -25.24 -10.86
C GLN A 218 1.12 -25.55 -11.62
N LEU A 219 0.70 -24.68 -12.54
CA LEU A 219 -0.49 -24.87 -13.39
C LEU A 219 -0.42 -26.16 -14.20
N THR A 220 0.79 -26.59 -14.60
CA THR A 220 1.00 -27.85 -15.34
C THR A 220 0.89 -29.09 -14.46
N ALA A 221 1.09 -28.96 -13.15
CA ALA A 221 1.13 -30.07 -12.20
C ALA A 221 -0.21 -30.32 -11.49
N ILE A 222 -0.98 -29.25 -11.22
CA ILE A 222 -2.26 -29.35 -10.52
C ILE A 222 -3.34 -29.95 -11.42
N ARG A 223 -4.09 -30.92 -10.90
CA ARG A 223 -5.23 -31.55 -11.61
C ARG A 223 -6.58 -30.92 -11.29
N GLU A 224 -6.70 -30.25 -10.16
CA GLU A 224 -7.96 -29.66 -9.68
C GLU A 224 -8.35 -28.42 -10.49
N LYS A 225 -9.54 -28.44 -11.11
CA LYS A 225 -9.98 -27.40 -12.05
C LYS A 225 -10.22 -26.03 -11.40
N SER A 226 -10.73 -26.00 -10.18
CA SER A 226 -10.91 -24.79 -9.36
C SER A 226 -9.58 -24.07 -9.12
N LEU A 227 -8.59 -24.79 -8.61
CA LEU A 227 -7.24 -24.25 -8.37
C LEU A 227 -6.57 -23.81 -9.68
N GLN A 228 -6.71 -24.57 -10.78
CA GLN A 228 -6.22 -24.13 -12.08
C GLN A 228 -6.87 -22.81 -12.53
N THR A 229 -8.19 -22.65 -12.31
CA THR A 229 -8.91 -21.43 -12.68
C THR A 229 -8.41 -20.25 -11.85
N TYR A 230 -8.23 -20.44 -10.55
CA TYR A 230 -7.69 -19.44 -9.66
C TYR A 230 -6.26 -19.00 -10.02
N ILE A 231 -5.36 -19.95 -10.33
CA ILE A 231 -4.01 -19.64 -10.81
C ILE A 231 -4.07 -18.85 -12.12
N ARG A 232 -4.94 -19.23 -13.06
CA ARG A 232 -5.15 -18.47 -14.31
C ARG A 232 -5.63 -17.05 -14.04
N THR A 233 -6.54 -16.84 -13.08
CA THR A 233 -6.99 -15.50 -12.67
C THR A 233 -5.82 -14.66 -12.14
N ILE A 234 -4.95 -15.25 -11.31
CA ILE A 234 -3.75 -14.55 -10.81
C ILE A 234 -2.83 -14.17 -11.99
N LEU A 235 -2.52 -15.12 -12.88
CA LEU A 235 -1.66 -14.88 -14.05
C LEU A 235 -2.24 -13.82 -15.00
N GLN A 236 -3.55 -13.83 -15.25
CA GLN A 236 -4.22 -12.80 -16.04
C GLN A 236 -4.16 -11.41 -15.38
N ALA A 237 -4.21 -11.34 -14.05
CA ALA A 237 -4.06 -10.09 -13.32
C ALA A 237 -2.62 -9.52 -13.44
N PHE A 238 -1.59 -10.37 -13.53
CA PHE A 238 -0.23 -9.94 -13.87
C PHE A 238 -0.16 -9.32 -15.28
N ASP A 239 -0.76 -9.97 -16.28
CA ASP A 239 -0.79 -9.46 -17.67
C ASP A 239 -1.52 -8.12 -17.78
N THR A 240 -2.62 -7.97 -17.04
CA THR A 240 -3.44 -6.74 -17.06
C THR A 240 -2.68 -5.56 -16.45
N ARG A 241 -1.90 -5.81 -15.38
CA ARG A 241 -1.02 -4.80 -14.75
C ARG A 241 0.03 -4.28 -15.73
N GLN A 242 0.60 -5.15 -16.57
CA GLN A 242 1.60 -4.76 -17.57
C GLN A 242 0.98 -3.99 -18.75
N LYS A 243 -0.31 -4.19 -19.03
CA LYS A 243 -1.02 -3.64 -20.20
C LYS A 243 -1.84 -2.38 -19.94
N GLN A 244 -2.14 -2.05 -18.68
CA GLN A 244 -2.88 -0.83 -18.35
C GLN A 244 -1.91 0.35 -18.15
N PRO A 245 -1.92 1.37 -19.03
CA PRO A 245 -1.42 2.68 -18.65
C PRO A 245 -2.33 3.20 -17.54
N SER A 246 -1.70 3.61 -16.44
CA SER A 246 -2.29 4.24 -15.26
C SER A 246 -3.57 5.05 -15.53
N ALA A 247 -4.74 4.44 -15.27
CA ALA A 247 -6.03 5.14 -15.18
C ALA A 247 -6.37 5.55 -13.74
N LEU A 248 -5.51 5.20 -12.79
CA LEU A 248 -5.58 5.56 -11.37
C LEU A 248 -4.46 6.52 -10.96
N ALA A 249 -3.77 7.14 -11.94
CA ALA A 249 -2.82 8.22 -11.71
C ALA A 249 -3.47 9.28 -10.82
N PHE A 250 -3.02 9.37 -9.57
CA PHE A 250 -3.12 10.61 -8.82
C PHE A 250 -2.02 11.54 -9.35
N ASP A 251 -2.04 11.76 -10.67
CA ASP A 251 -1.12 12.66 -11.33
C ASP A 251 -1.56 14.08 -10.93
N PRO A 252 -0.78 14.79 -10.12
CA PRO A 252 -1.12 16.13 -9.69
C PRO A 252 -1.29 17.06 -10.90
N VAL A 253 -0.60 16.75 -12.02
CA VAL A 253 -0.72 17.45 -13.30
C VAL A 253 -2.03 17.11 -14.02
N SER A 254 -2.50 15.87 -13.95
CA SER A 254 -3.81 15.45 -14.49
C SER A 254 -4.99 16.01 -13.67
N LEU A 255 -4.87 16.03 -12.34
CA LEU A 255 -5.82 16.69 -11.44
C LEU A 255 -5.91 18.18 -11.78
N LEU A 256 -4.77 18.88 -11.91
CA LEU A 256 -4.75 20.28 -12.37
C LEU A 256 -5.34 20.47 -13.77
N ALA A 257 -5.10 19.55 -14.69
CA ALA A 257 -5.64 19.60 -16.05
C ALA A 257 -7.16 19.36 -16.08
N SER A 258 -7.71 18.60 -15.13
CA SER A 258 -9.15 18.34 -14.98
C SER A 258 -9.93 19.53 -14.39
N LEU A 259 -9.21 20.44 -13.70
CA LEU A 259 -9.76 21.66 -13.14
C LEU A 259 -9.83 22.76 -14.20
N SER A 260 -11.01 23.37 -14.32
CA SER A 260 -11.18 24.58 -15.11
C SER A 260 -10.26 25.70 -14.59
N PRO A 261 -9.90 26.68 -15.43
CA PRO A 261 -9.09 27.83 -15.00
C PRO A 261 -9.66 28.53 -13.75
N GLN A 262 -10.99 28.62 -13.65
CA GLN A 262 -11.68 29.21 -12.49
C GLN A 262 -11.58 28.33 -11.23
N GLU A 263 -11.72 27.01 -11.37
CA GLU A 263 -11.57 26.07 -10.24
C GLU A 263 -10.14 26.07 -9.70
N ARG A 264 -9.12 26.16 -10.57
CA ARG A 264 -7.72 26.31 -10.15
C ARG A 264 -7.46 27.60 -9.39
N GLN A 265 -8.01 28.71 -9.88
CA GLN A 265 -7.87 30.00 -9.21
C GLN A 265 -8.52 29.99 -7.84
N ILE A 266 -9.72 29.42 -7.71
CA ILE A 266 -10.40 29.27 -6.42
C ILE A 266 -9.62 28.37 -5.47
N LEU A 267 -9.03 27.27 -5.97
CA LEU A 267 -8.21 26.36 -5.18
C LEU A 267 -6.96 27.05 -4.60
N ARG A 268 -6.29 27.94 -5.38
CA ARG A 268 -5.18 28.77 -4.88
C ARG A 268 -5.60 29.70 -3.76
N LEU A 269 -6.63 30.52 -4.00
CA LEU A 269 -7.09 31.50 -3.01
C LEU A 269 -7.58 30.82 -1.71
N LEU A 270 -8.12 29.60 -1.81
CA LEU A 270 -8.41 28.77 -0.64
C LEU A 270 -7.16 28.38 0.15
N ALA A 271 -6.09 27.99 -0.56
CA ALA A 271 -4.80 27.60 0.02
C ALA A 271 -4.10 28.78 0.71
N ASP A 272 -4.28 29.98 0.15
CA ASP A 272 -3.81 31.26 0.71
C ASP A 272 -4.62 31.70 1.94
N GLY A 273 -5.63 30.92 2.34
CA GLY A 273 -6.41 31.15 3.56
C GLY A 273 -7.65 32.03 3.37
N MET A 274 -7.95 32.50 2.15
CA MET A 274 -9.05 33.44 1.92
C MET A 274 -10.43 32.83 2.17
N GLU A 275 -11.31 33.56 2.84
CA GLU A 275 -12.70 33.15 3.06
C GLU A 275 -13.53 33.25 1.78
N ARG A 276 -14.68 32.56 1.74
CA ARG A 276 -15.52 32.50 0.52
C ARG A 276 -16.00 33.87 0.05
N GLN A 277 -16.16 34.81 0.99
CA GLN A 277 -16.57 36.19 0.72
C GLN A 277 -15.42 37.00 0.11
N GLU A 278 -14.21 36.84 0.66
CA GLU A 278 -13.00 37.46 0.12
C GLU A 278 -12.66 36.92 -1.28
N ILE A 279 -12.87 35.62 -1.51
CA ILE A 279 -12.73 35.00 -2.85
C ILE A 279 -13.75 35.60 -3.84
N ALA A 280 -14.98 35.84 -3.40
CA ALA A 280 -16.03 36.43 -4.24
C ALA A 280 -15.67 37.86 -4.67
N GLU A 281 -15.14 38.64 -3.73
CA GLU A 281 -14.66 40.01 -3.96
C GLU A 281 -13.42 40.02 -4.87
N HIS A 282 -12.43 39.16 -4.59
CA HIS A 282 -11.19 39.06 -5.37
C HIS A 282 -11.43 38.62 -6.82
N LEU A 283 -12.42 37.75 -7.07
CA LEU A 283 -12.77 37.28 -8.41
C LEU A 283 -13.88 38.09 -9.07
N VAL A 284 -14.44 39.10 -8.39
CA VAL A 284 -15.55 39.95 -8.86
C VAL A 284 -16.75 39.12 -9.32
N ILE A 285 -17.16 38.15 -8.49
CA ILE A 285 -18.31 37.25 -8.73
C ILE A 285 -19.20 37.15 -7.50
N SER A 286 -20.42 36.60 -7.65
CA SER A 286 -21.33 36.43 -6.51
C SER A 286 -20.87 35.32 -5.55
N LEU A 287 -21.19 35.46 -4.26
CA LEU A 287 -20.94 34.44 -3.25
C LEU A 287 -21.60 33.08 -3.60
N ASN A 288 -22.77 33.11 -4.25
CA ASN A 288 -23.43 31.88 -4.71
C ASN A 288 -22.64 31.20 -5.83
N THR A 289 -22.06 31.97 -6.74
CA THR A 289 -21.19 31.45 -7.80
C THR A 289 -19.95 30.77 -7.20
N VAL A 290 -19.31 31.38 -6.20
CA VAL A 290 -18.20 30.76 -5.45
C VAL A 290 -18.62 29.44 -4.81
N LYS A 291 -19.79 29.38 -4.15
CA LYS A 291 -20.30 28.13 -3.55
C LYS A 291 -20.51 27.02 -4.60
N THR A 292 -21.04 27.35 -5.77
CA THR A 292 -21.21 26.38 -6.87
C THR A 292 -19.88 25.88 -7.42
N HIS A 293 -18.90 26.78 -7.60
CA HIS A 293 -17.55 26.37 -8.02
C HIS A 293 -16.87 25.51 -6.97
N LEU A 294 -16.99 25.84 -5.68
CA LEU A 294 -16.46 25.02 -4.59
C LEU A 294 -17.09 23.63 -4.56
N GLN A 295 -18.41 23.52 -4.78
CA GLN A 295 -19.08 22.22 -4.84
C GLN A 295 -18.56 21.36 -5.99
N ARG A 296 -18.39 21.94 -7.18
CA ARG A 296 -17.83 21.23 -8.35
C ARG A 296 -16.36 20.89 -8.16
N LEU A 297 -15.58 21.82 -7.62
CA LEU A 297 -14.19 21.64 -7.24
C LEU A 297 -14.05 20.47 -6.26
N TYR A 298 -14.86 20.44 -5.20
CA TYR A 298 -14.83 19.35 -4.22
C TYR A 298 -15.22 18.01 -4.82
N GLN A 299 -16.23 17.98 -5.69
CA GLN A 299 -16.60 16.78 -6.43
C GLN A 299 -15.46 16.28 -7.34
N LYS A 300 -14.79 17.18 -8.06
CA LYS A 300 -13.67 16.84 -8.96
C LYS A 300 -12.39 16.44 -8.24
N LEU A 301 -12.14 17.06 -7.09
CA LEU A 301 -11.01 16.72 -6.21
C LEU A 301 -11.31 15.52 -5.30
N HIS A 302 -12.54 15.00 -5.33
CA HIS A 302 -13.02 13.94 -4.44
C HIS A 302 -12.84 14.26 -2.94
N VAL A 303 -13.01 15.53 -2.57
CA VAL A 303 -12.93 16.02 -1.18
C VAL A 303 -14.30 16.47 -0.68
N THR A 304 -14.45 16.53 0.63
CA THR A 304 -15.70 16.92 1.30
C THR A 304 -15.54 18.16 2.17
N SER A 305 -14.29 18.55 2.47
CA SER A 305 -13.99 19.69 3.34
C SER A 305 -13.02 20.69 2.70
N ARG A 306 -13.10 21.93 3.18
CA ARG A 306 -12.15 23.00 2.81
C ARG A 306 -10.72 22.61 3.17
N PHE A 307 -10.54 21.99 4.33
CA PHE A 307 -9.24 21.56 4.82
C PHE A 307 -8.60 20.55 3.87
N GLU A 308 -9.34 19.53 3.44
CA GLU A 308 -8.87 18.56 2.44
C GLU A 308 -8.50 19.22 1.10
N ALA A 309 -9.30 20.18 0.63
CA ALA A 309 -8.99 20.91 -0.59
C ALA A 309 -7.68 21.71 -0.48
N VAL A 310 -7.42 22.32 0.69
CA VAL A 310 -6.18 23.07 0.97
C VAL A 310 -4.97 22.15 1.03
N GLU A 311 -5.10 20.97 1.65
CA GLU A 311 -4.01 19.98 1.68
C GLU A 311 -3.67 19.47 0.28
N ILE A 312 -4.67 19.30 -0.59
CA ILE A 312 -4.44 18.99 -2.02
C ILE A 312 -3.75 20.17 -2.72
N ALA A 313 -4.17 21.41 -2.46
CA ALA A 313 -3.52 22.57 -3.06
C ALA A 313 -2.03 22.68 -2.66
N ARG A 314 -1.69 22.36 -1.40
CA ARG A 314 -0.31 22.32 -0.91
C ARG A 314 0.51 21.19 -1.54
N SER A 315 -0.07 20.01 -1.72
CA SER A 315 0.63 18.91 -2.40
C SER A 315 0.86 19.18 -3.90
N LEU A 316 0.13 20.14 -4.47
CA LEU A 316 0.26 20.65 -5.84
C LEU A 316 1.21 21.84 -5.98
N ASP A 317 1.84 22.30 -4.89
CA ASP A 317 2.74 23.48 -4.87
C ASP A 317 2.05 24.76 -5.40
N LEU A 318 0.74 24.90 -5.12
CA LEU A 318 -0.09 26.02 -5.58
C LEU A 318 -0.09 27.24 -4.64
N THR A 319 0.71 27.22 -3.59
CA THR A 319 0.87 28.34 -2.64
C THR A 319 2.03 29.23 -3.07
N ASP A 320 1.80 30.55 -3.17
CA ASP A 320 2.86 31.54 -3.41
C ASP A 320 3.65 31.87 -2.13
#